data_AF-A0AAV7KQP6-F1
#
_entry.id   AF-A0AAV7KQP6-F1
#
_cell.length_a   1.000
_cell.length_b   1.000
_cell.length_c   1.000
_cell.angle_alpha   90.00
_cell.angle_beta   90.00
_cell.angle_gamma   90.00
#
_symmetry.space_group_name_H-M   'P 1'
#
loop_
_entity.id
_entity.type
_entity.pdbx_description
1 polymer ?
#
loop_
_entity_poly.entity_id
_entity_poly.type
_entity_poly.pdbx_seq_one_letter_code
_entity_poly.pdbx_strand_id
1 'polypeptide(L)'
;MKGGRLLVLALLCLLWDPSQGSKEEEADERLPSKCEVCKFLTVELQSVLEKSSRSKEVLEMGQILDSGSRKKRIKYNTSETRLAEALDNICERILEYSVHAERQGSLRYAKGQSETMTTLKNLRNKGVKVELGIPEELWDEPSVEVTTMKKQCETMLEEFEEVVEDWYFHHQDKGLQAFLCETHVLRPTDRECLKEVWTGKKGDIGRAPDEKANDQDQRMDALPSDKPGSDPSMDASQWEGGHYPGEL
;
A
#
# COMPACT_ATOMS: atom_id res chain seq x y z
N MET A 1 1.78 -61.46 34.97
CA MET A 1 0.94 -60.84 33.90
C MET A 1 0.80 -59.34 34.16
N LYS A 2 1.83 -58.52 33.87
CA LYS A 2 1.78 -57.04 33.95
C LYS A 2 2.67 -56.34 32.91
N GLY A 3 3.00 -57.01 31.79
CA GLY A 3 3.86 -56.46 30.74
C GLY A 3 3.15 -56.04 29.45
N GLY A 4 1.89 -56.47 29.24
CA GLY A 4 1.18 -56.26 27.97
C GLY A 4 0.39 -54.95 27.86
N ARG A 5 0.02 -54.30 28.97
CA ARG A 5 -0.80 -53.08 28.94
C ARG A 5 -0.03 -51.82 28.57
N LEU A 6 1.28 -51.78 28.82
CA LEU A 6 2.12 -50.63 28.49
C LEU A 6 2.47 -50.57 27.00
N LEU A 7 2.62 -51.74 26.35
CA LEU A 7 2.93 -51.85 24.93
C LEU A 7 1.74 -51.49 24.02
N VAL A 8 0.50 -51.76 24.46
CA VAL A 8 -0.71 -51.41 23.68
C VAL A 8 -0.96 -49.89 23.65
N LEU A 9 -0.64 -49.18 24.74
CA LEU A 9 -0.76 -47.71 24.79
C LEU A 9 0.31 -47.02 23.94
N ALA A 10 1.51 -47.58 23.84
CA ALA A 10 2.57 -47.05 22.98
C ALA A 10 2.25 -47.22 21.48
N LEU A 11 1.55 -48.29 21.08
CA LEU A 11 1.17 -48.54 19.69
C LEU A 11 -0.02 -47.69 19.21
N LEU A 12 -0.94 -47.31 20.10
CA LEU A 12 -2.06 -46.41 19.77
C LEU A 12 -1.62 -44.95 19.55
N CYS A 13 -0.49 -44.52 20.10
CA CYS A 13 0.08 -43.20 19.83
C CYS A 13 0.82 -43.10 18.49
N LEU A 14 1.24 -44.23 17.88
CA LEU A 14 1.96 -44.24 16.61
C LEU A 14 1.04 -44.28 15.38
N LEU A 15 -0.27 -44.40 15.57
CA LEU A 15 -1.27 -44.40 14.49
C LEU A 15 -2.17 -43.16 14.48
N TRP A 16 -1.99 -42.24 15.43
CA TRP A 16 -2.55 -40.90 15.35
C TRP A 16 -1.44 -39.96 14.94
N ASP A 17 -1.16 -39.88 13.65
CA ASP A 17 -0.34 -38.82 13.09
C ASP A 17 -1.28 -37.67 12.68
N PRO A 18 -1.41 -36.60 13.49
CA PRO A 18 -2.30 -35.49 13.20
C PRO A 18 -1.75 -34.56 12.10
N SER A 19 -0.65 -34.94 11.43
CA SER A 19 0.08 -34.07 10.51
C SER A 19 -0.39 -34.12 9.05
N GLN A 20 -1.44 -34.88 8.70
CA GLN A 20 -2.15 -34.66 7.44
C GLN A 20 -3.24 -33.59 7.60
N GLY A 21 -2.82 -32.39 8.00
CA GLY A 21 -3.51 -31.19 7.58
C GLY A 21 -3.16 -30.98 6.12
N SER A 22 -4.10 -31.28 5.23
CA SER A 22 -4.06 -30.77 3.86
C SER A 22 -3.93 -29.25 3.96
N LYS A 23 -2.75 -28.72 3.61
CA LYS A 23 -2.65 -27.32 3.19
C LYS A 23 -3.40 -27.23 1.88
N GLU A 24 -4.72 -27.11 1.99
CA GLU A 24 -5.49 -26.46 0.95
C GLU A 24 -4.86 -25.07 0.83
N GLU A 25 -4.23 -24.81 -0.31
CA GLU A 25 -3.98 -23.44 -0.75
C GLU A 25 -5.36 -22.81 -1.05
N GLU A 26 -6.19 -22.63 -0.01
CA GLU A 26 -7.11 -21.52 -0.01
C GLU A 26 -6.22 -20.28 -0.11
N ALA A 27 -6.52 -19.40 -1.07
CA ALA A 27 -5.92 -18.09 -1.13
C ALA A 27 -6.14 -17.43 0.23
N ASP A 28 -5.12 -17.46 1.10
CA ASP A 28 -5.10 -16.82 2.41
C ASP A 28 -5.54 -15.37 2.18
N GLU A 29 -6.80 -15.07 2.52
CA GLU A 29 -7.37 -13.73 2.39
C GLU A 29 -6.61 -12.84 3.38
N ARG A 30 -5.46 -12.35 2.92
CA ARG A 30 -4.60 -11.49 3.72
C ARG A 30 -5.38 -10.23 4.02
N LEU A 31 -5.74 -10.06 5.28
CA LEU A 31 -6.37 -8.83 5.73
C LEU A 31 -5.32 -7.73 5.89
N PRO A 32 -5.66 -6.47 5.56
CA PRO A 32 -4.79 -5.34 5.81
C PRO A 32 -4.54 -5.20 7.31
N SER A 33 -3.30 -4.93 7.67
CA SER A 33 -2.90 -4.67 9.06
C SER A 33 -3.29 -3.25 9.49
N LYS A 34 -3.41 -3.05 10.80
CA LYS A 34 -3.62 -1.72 11.39
C LYS A 34 -2.56 -0.70 10.94
N CYS A 35 -1.31 -1.17 10.74
CA CYS A 35 -0.22 -0.34 10.23
C CYS A 35 -0.50 0.14 8.81
N GLU A 36 -0.85 -0.78 7.91
CA GLU A 36 -1.16 -0.48 6.51
C GLU A 36 -2.34 0.51 6.42
N VAL A 37 -3.43 0.26 7.14
CA VAL A 37 -4.58 1.17 7.14
C VAL A 37 -4.18 2.57 7.59
N CYS A 38 -3.46 2.70 8.71
CA CYS A 38 -3.06 4.01 9.21
C CYS A 38 -2.11 4.74 8.25
N LYS A 39 -1.17 4.00 7.64
CA LYS A 39 -0.25 4.54 6.63
C LYS A 39 -1.02 5.19 5.48
N PHE A 40 -1.94 4.47 4.88
CA PHE A 40 -2.66 4.99 3.70
C PHE A 40 -3.72 6.03 4.05
N LEU A 41 -4.39 5.91 5.21
CA LEU A 41 -5.24 6.98 5.73
C LEU A 41 -4.46 8.30 5.84
N THR A 42 -3.28 8.28 6.47
CA THR A 42 -2.50 9.50 6.67
C THR A 42 -1.89 10.04 5.38
N VAL A 43 -1.45 9.16 4.47
CA VAL A 43 -0.98 9.56 3.12
C VAL A 43 -2.09 10.26 2.32
N GLU A 44 -3.29 9.69 2.27
CA GLU A 44 -4.41 10.31 1.56
C GLU A 44 -4.85 11.62 2.22
N LEU A 45 -4.87 11.70 3.56
CA LEU A 45 -5.33 12.90 4.27
C LEU A 45 -4.39 14.07 4.01
N GLN A 46 -3.08 13.82 4.11
CA GLN A 46 -2.09 14.83 3.79
C GLN A 46 -2.19 15.27 2.33
N SER A 47 -2.36 14.34 1.39
CA SER A 47 -2.54 14.65 -0.03
C SER A 47 -3.76 15.55 -0.29
N VAL A 48 -4.90 15.25 0.32
CA VAL A 48 -6.13 16.05 0.20
C VAL A 48 -5.94 17.44 0.80
N LEU A 49 -5.39 17.53 2.01
CA LEU A 49 -5.14 18.79 2.67
C LEU A 49 -4.11 19.64 1.90
N GLU A 50 -3.03 19.05 1.40
CA GLU A 50 -2.04 19.76 0.61
C GLU A 50 -2.65 20.36 -0.67
N LYS A 51 -3.50 19.60 -1.37
CA LYS A 51 -4.21 20.10 -2.56
C LYS A 51 -5.13 21.27 -2.24
N SER A 52 -5.88 21.19 -1.15
CA SER A 52 -6.82 22.25 -0.74
C SER A 52 -6.15 23.46 -0.08
N SER A 53 -4.89 23.33 0.36
CA SER A 53 -4.13 24.40 1.04
C SER A 53 -3.98 25.69 0.21
N ARG A 54 -4.03 25.56 -1.13
CA ARG A 54 -3.86 26.68 -2.08
C ARG A 54 -5.15 27.47 -2.32
N SER A 55 -6.28 27.00 -1.81
CA SER A 55 -7.57 27.69 -1.97
C SER A 55 -7.54 29.06 -1.26
N LYS A 56 -8.00 30.09 -1.97
CA LYS A 56 -8.17 31.46 -1.43
C LYS A 56 -9.61 31.74 -0.98
N GLU A 57 -10.42 30.68 -0.88
CA GLU A 57 -11.81 30.78 -0.51
C GLU A 57 -12.00 31.35 0.90
N VAL A 58 -13.05 32.14 1.06
CA VAL A 58 -13.45 32.77 2.31
C VAL A 58 -14.90 32.43 2.58
N LEU A 59 -15.13 31.75 3.69
CA LEU A 59 -16.45 31.35 4.15
C LEU A 59 -17.10 32.55 4.85
N GLU A 60 -18.32 32.88 4.44
CA GLU A 60 -19.15 33.90 5.10
C GLU A 60 -20.21 33.23 5.96
N MET A 61 -20.15 33.42 7.28
CA MET A 61 -21.13 32.88 8.22
C MET A 61 -22.16 33.95 8.61
N GLY A 62 -23.45 33.62 8.43
CA GLY A 62 -24.60 34.35 8.98
C GLY A 62 -25.71 34.70 7.98
N GLN A 63 -26.96 34.72 8.46
CA GLN A 63 -28.09 35.40 7.83
C GLN A 63 -28.25 36.80 8.42
N ILE A 64 -28.51 37.79 7.56
CA ILE A 64 -28.81 39.17 7.99
C ILE A 64 -30.22 39.17 8.57
N LEU A 65 -30.34 39.06 9.89
CA LEU A 65 -31.59 39.30 10.60
C LEU A 65 -31.47 40.63 11.34
N ASP A 66 -32.06 41.68 10.75
CA ASP A 66 -32.40 43.02 11.28
C ASP A 66 -31.38 43.85 12.10
N SER A 67 -30.19 43.34 12.39
CA SER A 67 -29.27 43.91 13.40
C SER A 67 -28.03 44.61 12.84
N GLY A 68 -27.88 44.72 11.51
CA GLY A 68 -26.82 45.53 10.87
C GLY A 68 -25.37 45.06 11.09
N SER A 69 -25.13 43.93 11.77
CA SER A 69 -23.81 43.36 11.96
C SER A 69 -23.28 42.68 10.69
N ARG A 70 -22.02 42.97 10.31
CA ARG A 70 -21.35 42.38 9.13
C ARG A 70 -21.19 40.87 9.31
N LYS A 71 -21.35 40.11 8.21
CA LYS A 71 -21.08 38.66 8.17
C LYS A 71 -19.65 38.37 8.65
N LYS A 72 -19.48 37.33 9.47
CA LYS A 72 -18.15 36.87 9.88
C LYS A 72 -17.50 36.18 8.69
N ARG A 73 -16.25 36.54 8.38
CA ARG A 73 -15.48 35.99 7.27
C ARG A 73 -14.32 35.18 7.82
N ILE A 74 -14.27 33.89 7.50
CA ILE A 74 -13.21 32.96 7.93
C ILE A 74 -12.54 32.39 6.68
N LYS A 75 -11.22 32.24 6.71
CA LYS A 75 -10.51 31.63 5.58
C LYS A 75 -10.77 30.13 5.56
N TYR A 76 -11.05 29.58 4.39
CA TYR A 76 -11.29 28.14 4.21
C TYR A 76 -10.08 27.29 4.63
N ASN A 77 -8.86 27.76 4.33
CA ASN A 77 -7.65 26.99 4.63
C ASN A 77 -7.43 26.68 6.12
N THR A 78 -8.01 27.47 7.02
CA THR A 78 -7.94 27.27 8.48
C THR A 78 -9.29 26.92 9.10
N SER A 79 -10.32 26.66 8.28
CA SER A 79 -11.64 26.34 8.80
C SER A 79 -11.74 24.86 9.15
N GLU A 80 -12.65 24.57 10.08
CA GLU A 80 -13.14 23.23 10.40
C GLU A 80 -13.85 22.61 9.20
N THR A 81 -14.59 23.40 8.41
CA THR A 81 -15.26 22.94 7.18
C THR A 81 -14.30 22.25 6.22
N ARG A 82 -13.10 22.79 6.03
CA ARG A 82 -12.08 22.15 5.17
C ARG A 82 -11.64 20.79 5.69
N LEU A 83 -11.54 20.64 7.01
CA LEU A 83 -11.19 19.36 7.63
C LEU A 83 -12.34 18.36 7.45
N ALA A 84 -13.57 18.75 7.79
CA ALA A 84 -14.75 17.90 7.64
C ALA A 84 -14.91 17.36 6.20
N GLU A 85 -14.82 18.25 5.20
CA GLU A 85 -14.87 17.84 3.78
C GLU A 85 -13.76 16.85 3.39
N ALA A 86 -12.57 17.00 3.98
CA ALA A 86 -11.45 16.10 3.75
C ALA A 86 -11.69 14.73 4.40
N LEU A 87 -12.24 14.70 5.62
CA LEU A 87 -12.53 13.47 6.36
C LEU A 87 -13.68 12.67 5.73
N ASP A 88 -14.73 13.33 5.25
CA ASP A 88 -15.91 12.67 4.66
C ASP A 88 -15.57 11.78 3.45
N ASN A 89 -14.55 12.15 2.67
CA ASN A 89 -14.27 11.51 1.37
C ASN A 89 -12.97 10.71 1.35
N ILE A 90 -12.25 10.65 2.47
CA ILE A 90 -10.89 10.11 2.45
C ILE A 90 -10.85 8.59 2.26
N CYS A 91 -11.73 7.86 2.95
CA CYS A 91 -11.72 6.40 2.88
C CYS A 91 -12.23 5.89 1.53
N GLU A 92 -13.05 6.65 0.81
CA GLU A 92 -13.41 6.32 -0.58
C GLU A 92 -12.18 6.31 -1.51
N ARG A 93 -11.17 7.14 -1.25
CA ARG A 93 -9.92 7.15 -2.03
C ARG A 93 -9.11 5.86 -1.88
N ILE A 94 -9.35 5.07 -0.82
CA ILE A 94 -8.70 3.77 -0.65
C ILE A 94 -9.11 2.81 -1.79
N LEU A 95 -10.30 2.97 -2.37
CA LEU A 95 -10.75 2.15 -3.50
C LEU A 95 -9.96 2.40 -4.80
N GLU A 96 -9.20 3.50 -4.89
CA GLU A 96 -8.29 3.77 -6.01
C GLU A 96 -7.04 2.86 -5.99
N TYR A 97 -6.80 2.15 -4.88
CA TYR A 97 -5.66 1.25 -4.72
C TYR A 97 -5.96 -0.15 -5.27
N SER A 98 -4.95 -0.77 -5.85
CA SER A 98 -4.95 -2.17 -6.27
C SER A 98 -3.90 -2.96 -5.50
N VAL A 99 -4.10 -4.28 -5.40
CA VAL A 99 -3.12 -5.19 -4.83
C VAL A 99 -2.12 -5.62 -5.91
N HIS A 100 -0.87 -5.28 -5.67
CA HIS A 100 0.29 -5.68 -6.46
C HIS A 100 0.94 -6.90 -5.80
N ALA A 101 0.52 -8.11 -6.22
CA ALA A 101 1.04 -9.37 -5.69
C ALA A 101 2.57 -9.52 -5.83
N GLU A 102 3.17 -8.80 -6.78
CA GLU A 102 4.62 -8.75 -7.01
C GLU A 102 5.40 -7.94 -5.96
N ARG A 103 4.72 -7.22 -5.05
CA ARG A 103 5.34 -6.35 -4.03
C ARG A 103 5.10 -6.89 -2.63
N GLN A 104 6.02 -6.57 -1.72
CA GLN A 104 6.00 -7.04 -0.34
C GLN A 104 5.48 -5.97 0.63
N GLY A 105 4.96 -6.43 1.77
CA GLY A 105 4.45 -5.56 2.83
C GLY A 105 3.34 -4.63 2.35
N SER A 106 3.37 -3.40 2.85
CA SER A 106 2.41 -2.34 2.51
C SER A 106 2.60 -1.79 1.09
N LEU A 107 3.76 -2.03 0.47
CA LEU A 107 4.06 -1.56 -0.88
C LEU A 107 3.21 -2.25 -1.95
N ARG A 108 2.51 -3.34 -1.58
CA ARG A 108 1.50 -3.99 -2.43
C ARG A 108 0.32 -3.10 -2.76
N TYR A 109 -0.04 -2.15 -1.92
CA TYR A 109 -1.11 -1.22 -2.23
C TYR A 109 -0.52 -0.08 -3.04
N ALA A 110 -0.88 -0.02 -4.32
CA ALA A 110 -0.55 1.11 -5.18
C ALA A 110 -1.70 1.40 -6.14
N LYS A 111 -1.79 2.67 -6.54
CA LYS A 111 -2.81 3.12 -7.49
C LYS A 111 -2.44 2.65 -8.90
N GLY A 112 -3.47 2.29 -9.67
CA GLY A 112 -3.32 1.77 -11.03
C GLY A 112 -3.22 0.25 -11.10
N GLN A 113 -3.07 -0.27 -12.32
CA GLN A 113 -3.12 -1.71 -12.57
C GLN A 113 -1.83 -2.43 -12.12
N SER A 114 -1.97 -3.61 -11.52
CA SER A 114 -0.81 -4.44 -11.15
C SER A 114 -0.15 -5.10 -12.35
N GLU A 115 1.17 -5.35 -12.27
CA GLU A 115 1.92 -5.99 -13.36
C GLU A 115 1.31 -7.37 -13.69
N THR A 116 0.91 -8.09 -12.64
CA THR A 116 0.25 -9.39 -12.73
C THR A 116 -1.07 -9.28 -13.51
N MET A 117 -1.94 -8.33 -13.14
CA MET A 117 -3.22 -8.16 -13.81
C MET A 117 -3.08 -7.66 -15.25
N THR A 118 -2.13 -6.75 -15.52
CA THR A 118 -1.81 -6.31 -16.88
C THR A 118 -1.37 -7.49 -17.74
N THR A 119 -0.55 -8.38 -17.20
CA THR A 119 -0.10 -9.60 -17.90
C THR A 119 -1.27 -10.53 -18.21
N LEU A 120 -2.17 -10.75 -17.25
CA LEU A 120 -3.36 -11.59 -17.42
C LEU A 120 -4.31 -11.03 -18.49
N LYS A 121 -4.60 -9.73 -18.46
CA LYS A 121 -5.41 -9.07 -19.51
C LYS A 121 -4.75 -9.19 -20.88
N ASN A 122 -3.44 -9.01 -20.97
CA ASN A 122 -2.70 -9.14 -22.23
C ASN A 122 -2.74 -10.56 -22.80
N LEU A 123 -2.64 -11.59 -21.96
CA LEU A 123 -2.77 -12.99 -22.39
C LEU A 123 -4.17 -13.27 -22.93
N ARG A 124 -5.20 -12.83 -22.21
CA ARG A 124 -6.59 -12.95 -22.64
C ARG A 124 -6.84 -12.23 -23.96
N ASN A 125 -6.37 -10.99 -24.10
CA ASN A 125 -6.51 -10.20 -25.33
C ASN A 125 -5.79 -10.84 -26.54
N LYS A 126 -4.79 -11.70 -26.30
CA LYS A 126 -4.11 -12.52 -27.33
C LYS A 126 -4.85 -13.82 -27.65
N GLY A 127 -6.03 -14.06 -27.05
CA GLY A 127 -6.84 -15.25 -27.26
C GLY A 127 -6.50 -16.44 -26.36
N VAL A 128 -5.64 -16.25 -25.35
CA VAL A 128 -5.39 -17.28 -24.33
C VAL A 128 -6.59 -17.30 -23.38
N LYS A 129 -7.15 -18.49 -23.12
CA LYS A 129 -8.22 -18.63 -22.13
C LYS A 129 -7.63 -18.44 -20.72
N VAL A 130 -7.92 -17.31 -20.10
CA VAL A 130 -7.56 -17.01 -18.70
C VAL A 130 -8.82 -17.16 -17.86
N GLU A 131 -8.84 -18.15 -16.97
CA GLU A 131 -9.96 -18.40 -16.05
C GLU A 131 -9.56 -17.95 -14.65
N LEU A 132 -10.04 -16.78 -14.22
CA LEU A 132 -9.83 -16.27 -12.85
C LEU A 132 -10.98 -16.63 -11.89
N GLY A 133 -11.99 -17.36 -12.37
CA GLY A 133 -13.22 -17.62 -11.61
C GLY A 133 -14.11 -16.39 -11.41
N ILE A 134 -13.76 -15.25 -12.01
CA ILE A 134 -14.50 -13.98 -11.95
C ILE A 134 -14.76 -13.48 -13.38
N PRO A 135 -16.00 -13.05 -13.70
CA PRO A 135 -16.32 -12.40 -14.98
C PRO A 135 -15.40 -11.22 -15.32
N GLU A 136 -15.08 -11.05 -16.61
CA GLU A 136 -14.15 -10.01 -17.08
C GLU A 136 -14.58 -8.59 -16.69
N GLU A 137 -15.88 -8.35 -16.64
CA GLU A 137 -16.48 -7.07 -16.28
C GLU A 137 -16.12 -6.64 -14.85
N LEU A 138 -15.74 -7.60 -14.00
CA LEU A 138 -15.40 -7.38 -12.60
C LEU A 138 -13.88 -7.38 -12.34
N TRP A 139 -13.03 -7.45 -13.38
CA TRP A 139 -11.57 -7.47 -13.19
C TRP A 139 -10.99 -6.12 -12.77
N ASP A 140 -11.76 -5.04 -12.96
CA ASP A 140 -11.42 -3.68 -12.56
C ASP A 140 -12.08 -3.27 -11.24
N GLU A 141 -12.89 -4.16 -10.64
CA GLU A 141 -13.49 -3.90 -9.34
C GLU A 141 -12.45 -4.02 -8.21
N PRO A 142 -12.54 -3.19 -7.15
CA PRO A 142 -11.66 -3.29 -6.00
C PRO A 142 -11.72 -4.68 -5.35
N SER A 143 -10.54 -5.24 -5.04
CA SER A 143 -10.44 -6.54 -4.38
C SER A 143 -11.08 -6.55 -2.97
N VAL A 144 -11.38 -7.74 -2.45
CA VAL A 144 -11.86 -7.93 -1.07
C VAL A 144 -10.89 -7.33 -0.05
N GLU A 145 -9.59 -7.45 -0.30
CA GLU A 145 -8.54 -6.87 0.56
C GLU A 145 -8.64 -5.33 0.61
N VAL A 146 -8.80 -4.67 -0.54
CA VAL A 146 -8.93 -3.20 -0.64
C VAL A 146 -10.26 -2.71 -0.06
N THR A 147 -11.37 -3.40 -0.34
CA THR A 147 -12.67 -3.04 0.24
C THR A 147 -12.68 -3.24 1.75
N THR A 148 -11.96 -4.24 2.27
CA THR A 148 -11.75 -4.41 3.71
C THR A 148 -10.88 -3.30 4.28
N MET A 149 -9.83 -2.90 3.56
CA MET A 149 -8.99 -1.76 3.95
C MET A 149 -9.78 -0.47 4.04
N LYS A 150 -10.71 -0.23 3.12
CA LYS A 150 -11.64 0.90 3.14
C LYS A 150 -12.53 0.88 4.39
N LYS A 151 -13.13 -0.27 4.73
CA LYS A 151 -13.92 -0.41 5.96
C LYS A 151 -13.09 -0.15 7.23
N GLN A 152 -11.86 -0.67 7.27
CA GLN A 152 -10.96 -0.43 8.40
C GLN A 152 -10.50 1.03 8.48
N CYS A 153 -10.38 1.73 7.35
CA CYS A 153 -10.13 3.16 7.29
C CYS A 153 -11.27 3.94 7.96
N GLU A 154 -12.52 3.61 7.62
CA GLU A 154 -13.71 4.25 8.22
C GLU A 154 -13.73 4.07 9.73
N THR A 155 -13.58 2.82 10.20
CA THR A 155 -13.53 2.52 11.63
C THR A 155 -12.38 3.23 12.34
N MET A 156 -11.21 3.32 11.71
CA MET A 156 -10.06 4.03 12.28
C MET A 156 -10.31 5.54 12.35
N LEU A 157 -10.94 6.11 11.33
CA LEU A 157 -11.26 7.53 11.33
C LEU A 157 -12.30 7.86 12.40
N GLU A 158 -13.34 7.03 12.53
CA GLU A 158 -14.32 7.14 13.62
C GLU A 158 -13.68 7.07 15.01
N GLU A 159 -12.70 6.18 15.23
CA GLU A 159 -12.02 6.02 16.52
C GLU A 159 -11.08 7.19 16.85
N PHE A 160 -10.44 7.78 15.83
CA PHE A 160 -9.35 8.74 16.01
C PHE A 160 -9.65 10.15 15.47
N GLU A 161 -10.91 10.48 15.19
CA GLU A 161 -11.33 11.79 14.67
C GLU A 161 -10.83 12.95 15.54
N GLU A 162 -11.07 12.90 16.85
CA GLU A 162 -10.63 13.95 17.79
C GLU A 162 -9.09 14.15 17.76
N VAL A 163 -8.32 13.08 17.55
CA VAL A 163 -6.85 13.14 17.45
C VAL A 163 -6.42 13.82 16.15
N VAL A 164 -7.15 13.56 15.05
CA VAL A 164 -6.91 14.20 13.76
C VAL A 164 -7.28 15.68 13.81
N GLU A 165 -8.38 16.04 14.48
CA GLU A 165 -8.77 17.42 14.73
C GLU A 165 -7.72 18.16 15.56
N ASP A 166 -7.27 17.58 16.68
CA ASP A 166 -6.23 18.17 17.51
C ASP A 166 -4.93 18.39 16.73
N TRP A 167 -4.55 17.40 15.90
CA TRP A 167 -3.43 17.57 14.99
C TRP A 167 -3.61 18.75 14.04
N TYR A 168 -4.79 18.83 13.41
CA TYR A 168 -5.09 19.85 12.41
C TYR A 168 -5.11 21.26 13.01
N PHE A 169 -5.61 21.45 14.23
CA PHE A 169 -5.70 22.78 14.83
C PHE A 169 -4.45 23.19 15.63
N HIS A 170 -3.70 22.24 16.19
CA HIS A 170 -2.65 22.54 17.17
C HIS A 170 -1.27 21.98 16.83
N HIS A 171 -1.16 21.00 15.92
CA HIS A 171 0.10 20.24 15.71
C HIS A 171 0.49 20.03 14.24
N GLN A 172 0.09 20.92 13.33
CA GLN A 172 0.51 20.85 11.91
C GLN A 172 2.02 21.04 11.70
N ASP A 173 2.78 21.43 12.72
CA ASP A 173 4.25 21.40 12.71
C ASP A 173 4.83 19.97 12.66
N LYS A 174 4.04 18.98 13.05
CA LYS A 174 4.38 17.55 13.00
C LYS A 174 3.74 16.88 11.80
N GLY A 175 4.44 15.92 11.20
CA GLY A 175 3.86 15.09 10.14
C GLY A 175 2.70 14.24 10.69
N LEU A 176 1.58 14.19 9.96
CA LEU A 176 0.38 13.47 10.39
C LEU A 176 0.66 11.98 10.66
N GLN A 177 1.45 11.33 9.81
CA GLN A 177 1.80 9.91 10.00
C GLN A 177 2.51 9.67 11.35
N ALA A 178 3.44 10.56 11.74
CA ALA A 178 4.14 10.43 13.01
C ALA A 178 3.22 10.79 14.20
N PHE A 179 2.37 11.81 14.04
CA PHE A 179 1.42 12.19 15.07
C PHE A 179 0.37 11.08 15.28
N LEU A 180 -0.46 10.80 14.27
CA LEU A 180 -1.54 9.83 14.37
C LEU A 180 -1.01 8.38 14.50
N CYS A 181 -0.27 7.89 13.51
CA CYS A 181 0.07 6.46 13.45
C CYS A 181 1.08 6.05 14.51
N GLU A 182 2.18 6.79 14.65
CA GLU A 182 3.22 6.41 15.60
C GLU A 182 2.86 6.77 17.05
N THR A 183 2.09 7.82 17.31
CA THR A 183 1.84 8.22 18.71
C THR A 183 0.55 7.61 19.26
N HIS A 184 -0.52 7.52 18.45
CA HIS A 184 -1.85 7.15 18.93
C HIS A 184 -2.33 5.77 18.46
N VAL A 185 -2.05 5.37 17.22
CA VAL A 185 -2.66 4.17 16.63
C VAL A 185 -1.82 2.90 16.83
N LEU A 186 -0.49 2.97 16.64
CA LEU A 186 0.40 1.81 16.52
C LEU A 186 1.35 1.63 17.70
N ARG A 187 1.48 0.37 18.13
CA ARG A 187 2.54 -0.06 19.07
C ARG A 187 3.90 0.03 18.39
N PRO A 188 5.01 0.23 19.13
CA PRO A 188 6.35 0.30 18.55
C PRO A 188 6.75 -0.89 17.67
N THR A 189 6.24 -2.08 17.97
CA THR A 189 6.48 -3.31 17.20
C THR A 189 5.75 -3.35 15.87
N ASP A 190 4.69 -2.57 15.70
CA ASP A 190 3.74 -2.66 14.59
C ASP A 190 3.94 -1.50 13.60
N ARG A 191 5.14 -0.92 13.54
CA ARG A 191 5.47 0.29 12.73
C ARG A 191 6.35 0.00 11.52
N GLU A 192 6.62 -1.27 11.24
CA GLU A 192 7.53 -1.66 10.16
C GLU A 192 7.05 -1.14 8.80
N CYS A 193 5.73 -1.20 8.54
CA CYS A 193 5.14 -0.76 7.29
C CYS A 193 5.40 0.73 6.97
N LEU A 194 5.59 1.57 7.99
CA LEU A 194 5.81 3.01 7.85
C LEU A 194 7.19 3.34 7.26
N LYS A 195 8.14 2.42 7.35
CA LYS A 195 9.55 2.60 6.93
C LYS A 195 9.81 2.06 5.52
N GLU A 196 8.84 1.35 4.95
CA GLU A 196 8.99 0.72 3.64
C GLU A 196 9.02 1.76 2.53
N VAL A 197 10.04 1.68 1.67
CA VAL A 197 10.20 2.51 0.48
C VAL A 197 10.31 1.61 -0.74
N TRP A 198 9.48 1.88 -1.75
CA TRP A 198 9.56 1.17 -3.02
C TRP A 198 10.79 1.60 -3.81
N THR A 199 11.70 0.65 -4.06
CA THR A 199 12.96 0.91 -4.79
C THR A 199 12.88 0.56 -6.27
N GLY A 200 11.70 0.17 -6.78
CA GLY A 200 11.51 -0.25 -8.17
C GLY A 200 12.01 -1.67 -8.48
N LYS A 201 12.58 -2.39 -7.50
CA LYS A 201 13.07 -3.76 -7.68
C LYS A 201 12.03 -4.77 -7.21
N LYS A 202 11.82 -5.81 -8.02
CA LYS A 202 10.87 -6.90 -7.77
C LYS A 202 11.23 -7.63 -6.47
N GLY A 203 10.21 -8.09 -5.74
CA GLY A 203 10.42 -9.12 -4.73
C GLY A 203 10.81 -10.41 -5.44
N ASP A 204 11.95 -11.00 -5.09
CA ASP A 204 12.38 -12.30 -5.59
C ASP A 204 11.48 -13.40 -5.00
N ILE A 205 10.29 -13.58 -5.57
CA ILE A 205 9.49 -14.77 -5.29
C ILE A 205 10.07 -15.91 -6.14
N GLY A 206 10.92 -16.71 -5.50
CA GLY A 206 11.20 -18.10 -5.89
C GLY A 206 12.17 -18.31 -7.06
N ARG A 207 13.47 -18.08 -6.85
CA ARG A 207 14.49 -18.84 -7.58
C ARG A 207 14.71 -20.16 -6.82
N ALA A 208 14.29 -21.27 -7.44
CA ALA A 208 14.70 -22.61 -7.04
C ALA A 208 16.24 -22.68 -6.95
N PRO A 209 16.83 -23.47 -6.04
CA PRO A 209 18.28 -23.55 -5.92
C PRO A 209 18.84 -24.20 -7.19
N ASP A 210 19.50 -23.41 -8.04
CA ASP A 210 20.22 -23.92 -9.19
C ASP A 210 21.34 -24.86 -8.71
N GLU A 211 21.24 -26.11 -9.16
CA GLU A 211 22.23 -27.15 -8.94
C GLU A 211 23.58 -26.76 -9.53
N LYS A 212 24.62 -27.23 -8.83
CA LYS A 212 26.03 -26.91 -9.04
C LYS A 212 26.48 -27.19 -10.48
N ALA A 213 26.86 -26.14 -11.22
CA ALA A 213 27.71 -26.27 -12.39
C ALA A 213 29.17 -26.41 -11.94
N ASN A 214 29.73 -27.59 -12.19
CA ASN A 214 31.13 -27.95 -12.00
C ASN A 214 32.01 -27.21 -13.02
N ASP A 215 32.93 -26.36 -12.56
CA ASP A 215 33.87 -25.64 -13.42
C ASP A 215 35.23 -26.34 -13.41
N GLN A 216 35.61 -26.92 -14.56
CA GLN A 216 36.93 -27.50 -14.77
C GLN A 216 37.88 -26.41 -15.29
N ASP A 217 38.91 -26.19 -14.49
CA ASP A 217 40.15 -25.48 -14.80
C ASP A 217 40.73 -25.82 -16.18
N GLN A 218 40.86 -24.82 -17.05
CA GLN A 218 41.99 -24.71 -17.98
C GLN A 218 42.44 -23.24 -18.09
N ARG A 219 43.60 -22.96 -17.49
CA ARG A 219 44.53 -21.88 -17.88
C ARG A 219 44.65 -21.80 -19.40
N MET A 220 44.86 -20.59 -19.95
CA MET A 220 46.12 -20.18 -20.59
C MET A 220 46.14 -18.67 -20.86
N ASP A 221 47.14 -18.03 -20.26
CA ASP A 221 48.03 -16.98 -20.77
C ASP A 221 47.54 -15.54 -21.07
N ALA A 222 48.51 -14.64 -20.92
CA ALA A 222 48.37 -13.27 -20.48
C ALA A 222 48.83 -12.23 -21.51
N LEU A 223 48.10 -11.10 -21.55
CA LEU A 223 48.50 -9.69 -21.82
C LEU A 223 49.18 -9.31 -23.17
N PRO A 224 49.19 -8.01 -23.60
CA PRO A 224 49.04 -6.78 -22.80
C PRO A 224 48.11 -5.68 -23.36
N SER A 225 48.07 -4.60 -22.57
CA SER A 225 47.24 -3.40 -22.55
C SER A 225 47.47 -2.39 -23.68
N ASP A 226 46.44 -1.60 -23.98
CA ASP A 226 46.57 -0.20 -24.43
C ASP A 226 45.36 0.65 -23.94
N LYS A 227 45.65 1.87 -23.50
CA LYS A 227 44.76 2.99 -23.08
C LYS A 227 45.14 4.22 -23.95
N PRO A 228 44.52 5.41 -23.81
CA PRO A 228 43.12 5.80 -23.56
C PRO A 228 42.61 6.78 -24.67
N GLY A 229 41.31 7.06 -24.72
CA GLY A 229 40.74 8.13 -25.54
C GLY A 229 39.72 8.96 -24.76
N SER A 230 40.06 10.24 -24.53
CA SER A 230 39.18 11.37 -24.23
C SER A 230 38.11 11.52 -25.33
N ASP A 231 36.90 12.04 -25.10
CA ASP A 231 36.55 13.43 -24.73
C ASP A 231 34.98 13.54 -24.64
N PRO A 232 34.32 14.71 -24.52
CA PRO A 232 33.80 15.26 -23.27
C PRO A 232 32.26 15.39 -23.16
N SER A 233 31.84 15.70 -21.93
CA SER A 233 30.57 16.31 -21.44
C SER A 233 29.38 16.50 -22.40
N MET A 234 28.22 15.98 -21.99
CA MET A 234 26.93 16.58 -22.33
C MET A 234 26.07 16.75 -21.08
N ASP A 235 25.73 18.02 -20.87
CA ASP A 235 24.78 18.60 -19.93
C ASP A 235 23.36 18.06 -20.18
N ALA A 236 22.61 17.80 -19.10
CA ALA A 236 21.20 17.42 -19.15
C ALA A 236 20.37 18.31 -18.20
N SER A 237 20.56 19.63 -18.30
CA SER A 237 19.56 20.61 -17.92
C SER A 237 18.48 20.72 -19.00
N GLN A 238 17.65 19.67 -19.14
CA GLN A 238 16.39 19.75 -19.89
C GLN A 238 15.41 18.65 -19.48
N TRP A 239 14.66 18.90 -18.40
CA TRP A 239 13.43 18.16 -18.07
C TRP A 239 12.31 19.17 -17.85
N GLU A 240 11.87 19.81 -18.94
CA GLU A 240 10.56 20.47 -18.99
C GLU A 240 9.56 19.56 -19.72
N GLY A 241 8.40 19.34 -19.10
CA GLY A 241 7.16 19.01 -19.81
C GLY A 241 6.91 17.54 -20.16
N GLY A 242 6.49 16.74 -19.17
CA GLY A 242 5.87 15.43 -19.38
C GLY A 242 4.35 15.50 -19.19
N HIS A 243 3.63 15.68 -20.31
CA HIS A 243 2.18 15.64 -20.44
C HIS A 243 1.68 14.18 -20.31
N TYR A 244 0.69 13.91 -19.45
CA TYR A 244 -0.05 12.64 -19.40
C TYR A 244 -1.21 12.70 -20.40
N PRO A 245 -1.32 11.79 -21.39
CA PRO A 245 -2.51 11.65 -22.19
C PRO A 245 -3.35 10.47 -21.70
N GLY A 246 -4.66 10.68 -21.52
CA GLY A 246 -5.58 9.58 -21.26
C GLY A 246 -6.96 9.99 -20.72
N GLU A 247 -7.64 10.93 -21.38
CA GLU A 247 -9.10 11.06 -21.30
C GLU A 247 -9.69 10.72 -22.66
N LEU A 248 -10.51 9.67 -22.71
CA LEU A 248 -11.63 9.45 -23.63
C LEU A 248 -12.59 8.45 -22.98
#